data_AF-A0A936DLD7-F1
#
_entry.id   AF-A0A936DLD7-F1
#
_cell.length_a   1.000
_cell.length_b   1.000
_cell.length_c   1.000
_cell.angle_alpha   90.00
_cell.angle_beta   90.00
_cell.angle_gamma   90.00
#
_symmetry.space_group_name_H-M   'P 1'
#
loop_
_entity.id
_entity.type
_entity.pdbx_description
1 polymer ?
#
loop_
_entity_poly.entity_id
_entity_poly.type
_entity_poly.pdbx_seq_one_letter_code
_entity_poly.pdbx_strand_id
1 'polypeptide(L)'
;MSDEKSKSGLNLELAKVHSEINGLFGKLGAEVEKQVKQNATEIDVLKIVNSVGIKLDEAALLELKIDRIIFVLPWVHWCCWFPWRPIWCWWWNKNYPWYRCCPYWWHSCHWHPTHH
;
A
#
# COMPACT_ATOMS: atom_id res chain seq x y z
N MET A 1 28.54 -17.50 16.81
CA MET A 1 28.52 -17.73 15.33
C MET A 1 27.13 -18.06 14.77
N SER A 2 26.11 -18.33 15.60
CA SER A 2 24.70 -18.49 15.18
C SER A 2 23.99 -17.15 14.90
N ASP A 3 24.36 -16.09 15.62
CA ASP A 3 23.56 -14.86 15.68
C ASP A 3 23.81 -13.92 14.48
N GLU A 4 25.01 -13.90 13.92
CA GLU A 4 25.32 -13.08 12.73
C GLU A 4 24.69 -13.67 11.47
N LYS A 5 24.66 -14.99 11.35
CA LYS A 5 24.03 -15.70 10.21
C LYS A 5 22.50 -15.58 10.26
N SER A 6 21.93 -15.53 11.47
CA SER A 6 20.51 -15.23 11.68
C SER A 6 20.17 -13.78 11.32
N LYS A 7 20.97 -12.79 11.74
CA LYS A 7 20.76 -11.38 11.42
C LYS A 7 20.91 -11.09 9.92
N SER A 8 21.89 -11.71 9.25
CA SER A 8 22.10 -11.51 7.81
C SER A 8 20.97 -12.10 6.96
N GLY A 9 20.44 -13.27 7.35
CA GLY A 9 19.26 -13.86 6.70
C GLY A 9 18.00 -13.01 6.86
N LEU A 10 17.76 -12.47 8.05
CA LEU A 10 16.60 -11.62 8.35
C LEU A 10 16.64 -10.28 7.60
N ASN A 11 17.84 -9.71 7.43
CA ASN A 11 18.05 -8.50 6.62
C ASN A 11 17.84 -8.75 5.12
N LEU A 12 18.24 -9.91 4.61
CA LEU A 12 18.05 -10.27 3.20
C LEU A 12 16.57 -10.48 2.86
N GLU A 13 15.83 -11.16 3.74
CA GLU A 13 14.39 -11.32 3.57
C GLU A 13 13.67 -9.98 3.60
N LEU A 14 13.96 -9.11 4.56
CA LEU A 14 13.36 -7.77 4.62
C LEU A 14 13.67 -6.93 3.38
N ALA A 15 14.89 -7.04 2.83
CA ALA A 15 15.27 -6.34 1.60
C ALA A 15 14.46 -6.82 0.38
N LYS A 16 14.18 -8.13 0.28
CA LYS A 16 13.31 -8.67 -0.78
C LYS A 16 11.89 -8.15 -0.64
N VAL A 17 11.34 -8.12 0.58
CA VAL A 17 10.00 -7.58 0.84
C VAL A 17 9.92 -6.10 0.46
N HIS A 18 10.93 -5.30 0.83
CA HIS A 18 11.01 -3.90 0.43
C HIS A 18 11.08 -3.74 -1.10
N SER A 19 11.83 -4.61 -1.79
CA SER A 19 11.88 -4.59 -3.25
C SER A 19 10.52 -4.91 -3.89
N GLU A 20 9.81 -5.90 -3.35
CA GLU A 20 8.48 -6.29 -3.83
C GLU A 20 7.47 -5.15 -3.66
N ILE A 21 7.37 -4.59 -2.45
CA ILE A 21 6.41 -3.54 -2.17
C ILE A 21 6.71 -2.26 -2.96
N ASN A 22 7.98 -1.89 -3.11
CA ASN A 22 8.37 -0.77 -3.96
C ASN A 22 7.99 -1.01 -5.42
N GLY A 23 8.12 -2.24 -5.91
CA GLY A 23 7.68 -2.62 -7.25
C GLY A 23 6.17 -2.50 -7.45
N LEU A 24 5.37 -3.00 -6.50
CA LEU A 24 3.90 -2.91 -6.56
C LEU A 24 3.41 -1.46 -6.50
N PHE A 25 3.93 -0.67 -5.54
CA PHE A 25 3.48 0.71 -5.35
C PHE A 25 4.06 1.68 -6.39
N GLY A 26 5.21 1.35 -6.98
CA GLY A 26 5.69 2.03 -8.19
C GLY A 26 4.74 1.85 -9.38
N LYS A 27 4.26 0.61 -9.62
CA LYS A 27 3.25 0.34 -10.64
C LYS A 27 1.92 1.03 -10.33
N LEU A 28 1.51 1.05 -9.06
CA LEU A 28 0.30 1.74 -8.61
C LEU A 28 0.33 3.23 -8.98
N GLY A 29 1.41 3.93 -8.62
CA GLY A 29 1.58 5.34 -8.96
C GLY A 29 1.56 5.58 -10.47
N ALA A 30 2.25 4.74 -11.24
CA ALA A 30 2.28 4.84 -12.70
C ALA A 30 0.89 4.64 -13.34
N GLU A 31 0.08 3.71 -12.84
CA GLU A 31 -1.28 3.50 -13.36
C GLU A 31 -2.21 4.65 -12.99
N VAL A 32 -2.12 5.20 -11.78
CA VAL A 32 -2.88 6.40 -11.40
C VAL A 32 -2.51 7.57 -12.31
N GLU A 33 -1.22 7.85 -12.49
CA GLU A 33 -0.75 8.91 -13.39
C GLU A 33 -1.21 8.72 -14.84
N LYS A 34 -1.24 7.48 -15.32
CA LYS A 34 -1.73 7.15 -16.66
C LYS A 34 -3.21 7.52 -16.81
N GLN A 35 -4.05 7.21 -15.83
CA GLN A 35 -5.48 7.56 -15.85
C GLN A 35 -5.68 9.09 -15.84
N VAL A 36 -4.91 9.80 -15.00
CA VAL A 36 -4.94 11.28 -14.96
C VAL A 36 -4.52 11.88 -16.31
N LYS A 37 -3.45 11.36 -16.94
CA LYS A 37 -3.00 11.78 -18.29
C LYS A 37 -4.03 11.49 -19.39
N GLN A 38 -4.93 10.53 -19.16
CA GLN A 38 -6.04 10.21 -20.05
C GLN A 38 -7.31 11.02 -19.74
N ASN A 39 -7.20 12.08 -18.93
CA ASN A 39 -8.28 12.97 -18.51
C ASN A 39 -9.38 12.28 -17.68
N ALA A 40 -9.03 11.24 -16.90
CA ALA A 40 -9.96 10.68 -15.93
C ALA A 40 -10.35 11.75 -14.89
N THR A 41 -11.65 11.90 -14.65
CA THR A 41 -12.19 12.76 -13.57
C THR A 41 -12.41 11.98 -12.27
N GLU A 42 -12.50 10.66 -12.39
CA GLU A 42 -12.80 9.72 -11.30
C GLU A 42 -11.95 8.46 -11.46
N ILE A 43 -11.57 7.87 -10.33
CA ILE A 43 -10.81 6.62 -10.28
C ILE A 43 -11.54 5.60 -9.42
N ASP A 44 -11.74 4.41 -9.97
CA ASP A 44 -12.13 3.22 -9.20
C ASP A 44 -10.88 2.61 -8.55
N VAL A 45 -10.79 2.76 -7.23
CA VAL A 45 -9.66 2.31 -6.42
C VAL A 45 -9.45 0.81 -6.57
N LEU A 46 -10.51 0.00 -6.53
CA LEU A 46 -10.37 -1.46 -6.67
C LEU A 46 -9.81 -1.84 -8.02
N LYS A 47 -10.28 -1.20 -9.10
CA LYS A 47 -9.80 -1.52 -10.45
C LYS A 47 -8.32 -1.22 -10.60
N ILE A 48 -7.86 -0.05 -10.14
CA ILE A 48 -6.43 0.31 -10.24
C ILE A 48 -5.58 -0.59 -9.34
N VAL A 49 -5.99 -0.80 -8.09
CA VAL A 49 -5.19 -1.56 -7.13
C VAL A 49 -5.07 -3.02 -7.56
N ASN A 50 -6.16 -3.63 -8.06
CA ASN A 50 -6.11 -4.99 -8.58
C ASN A 50 -5.33 -5.11 -9.90
N SER A 51 -5.35 -4.09 -10.78
CA SER A 51 -4.61 -4.15 -12.04
C SER A 51 -3.09 -4.20 -11.84
N VAL A 52 -2.59 -3.70 -10.71
CA VAL A 52 -1.16 -3.74 -10.34
C VAL A 52 -0.79 -4.94 -9.46
N GLY A 53 -1.73 -5.86 -9.21
CA GLY A 53 -1.50 -7.11 -8.47
C GLY A 53 -1.76 -7.04 -6.96
N ILE A 54 -2.26 -5.91 -6.44
CA ILE A 54 -2.68 -5.81 -5.04
C ILE A 54 -4.13 -6.31 -4.95
N LYS A 55 -4.33 -7.51 -4.39
CA LYS A 55 -5.64 -8.19 -4.31
C LYS A 55 -6.55 -7.60 -3.23
N LEU A 56 -7.04 -6.38 -3.46
CA LEU A 56 -7.95 -5.65 -2.59
C LEU A 56 -9.41 -5.94 -2.96
N ASP A 57 -10.27 -6.12 -1.97
CA ASP A 57 -11.71 -6.34 -2.13
C ASP A 57 -12.55 -5.24 -1.45
N GLU A 58 -13.87 -5.30 -1.63
CA GLU A 58 -14.79 -4.30 -1.07
C GLU A 58 -14.80 -4.29 0.47
N ALA A 59 -14.61 -5.46 1.11
CA ALA A 59 -14.55 -5.55 2.56
C ALA A 59 -13.31 -4.82 3.12
N ALA A 60 -12.16 -4.98 2.46
CA ALA A 60 -10.95 -4.27 2.81
C ALA A 60 -11.08 -2.74 2.59
N LEU A 61 -11.76 -2.29 1.52
CA LEU A 61 -12.03 -0.85 1.36
C LEU A 61 -12.88 -0.28 2.50
N LEU A 62 -13.92 -1.03 2.90
CA LEU A 62 -14.79 -0.63 4.00
C LEU A 62 -14.02 -0.53 5.33
N GLU A 63 -13.18 -1.52 5.63
CA GLU A 63 -12.32 -1.53 6.81
C GLU A 63 -11.36 -0.33 6.81
N LEU A 64 -10.75 -0.04 5.66
CA LEU A 64 -9.81 1.06 5.48
C LEU A 64 -10.49 2.43 5.38
N LYS A 65 -11.83 2.48 5.34
CA LYS A 65 -12.64 3.70 5.13
C LYS A 65 -12.21 4.46 3.87
N ILE A 66 -11.95 3.72 2.80
CA ILE A 66 -11.58 4.27 1.50
C ILE A 66 -12.80 4.22 0.59
N ASP A 67 -13.18 5.36 0.04
CA ASP A 67 -14.21 5.41 -1.00
C ASP A 67 -13.76 4.63 -2.24
N ARG A 68 -14.67 3.83 -2.80
CA ARG A 68 -14.38 3.07 -4.03
C ARG A 68 -14.05 3.99 -5.20
N ILE A 69 -14.75 5.12 -5.30
CA ILE A 69 -14.56 6.12 -6.34
C ILE A 69 -13.94 7.37 -5.72
N ILE A 70 -12.84 7.83 -6.29
CA ILE A 70 -12.14 9.03 -5.85
C ILE A 70 -12.07 10.02 -7.01
N PHE A 71 -12.43 11.27 -6.72
CA PHE A 71 -12.29 12.38 -7.67
C PHE A 71 -10.83 12.73 -7.88
N VAL A 72 -10.46 12.87 -9.15
CA VAL A 72 -9.10 13.23 -9.54
C VAL A 72 -8.87 14.71 -9.27
N LEU A 73 -7.76 15.01 -8.58
CA LEU A 73 -7.26 16.38 -8.41
C LEU A 73 -6.03 16.57 -9.31
N PRO A 74 -6.21 16.92 -10.60
CA PRO A 74 -5.13 16.87 -11.60
C PRO A 74 -4.01 17.90 -11.36
N TRP A 75 -4.27 18.94 -10.57
CA TRP A 75 -3.28 19.96 -10.20
C TRP A 75 -2.40 19.55 -9.00
N VAL A 76 -2.66 18.40 -8.38
CA VAL A 76 -1.88 17.89 -7.25
C VAL A 76 -1.30 16.52 -7.61
N HIS A 77 -0.06 16.28 -7.20
CA HIS A 77 0.57 14.98 -7.34
C HIS A 77 -0.31 13.89 -6.71
N TRP A 78 -0.45 12.75 -7.39
CA TRP A 78 -1.40 11.69 -7.02
C TRP A 78 -1.26 11.21 -5.57
N CYS A 79 -0.02 11.19 -5.06
CA CYS A 79 0.27 10.72 -3.70
C CYS A 79 -0.36 11.59 -2.59
N CYS A 80 -0.90 12.76 -2.93
CA CYS A 80 -1.56 13.67 -2.01
C CYS A 80 -3.07 13.40 -1.87
N TRP A 81 -3.71 12.75 -2.84
CA TRP A 81 -5.16 12.54 -2.86
C TRP A 81 -5.57 11.08 -3.07
N PHE A 82 -4.76 10.29 -3.76
CA PHE A 82 -5.00 8.85 -3.90
C PHE A 82 -4.62 8.13 -2.59
N PRO A 83 -5.41 7.15 -2.10
CA PRO A 83 -5.32 6.58 -0.76
C PRO A 83 -4.25 5.47 -0.67
N TRP A 84 -3.06 5.71 -1.21
CA TRP A 84 -2.01 4.69 -1.28
C TRP A 84 -1.47 4.28 0.10
N ARG A 85 -1.45 5.18 1.07
CA ARG A 85 -0.92 4.92 2.43
C ARG A 85 -1.72 3.85 3.18
N PRO A 86 -3.05 3.95 3.33
CA PRO A 86 -3.83 2.88 3.98
C PRO A 86 -3.74 1.56 3.21
N ILE A 87 -3.70 1.58 1.87
CA ILE A 87 -3.51 0.38 1.04
C ILE A 87 -2.14 -0.26 1.30
N TRP A 88 -1.09 0.55 1.48
CA TRP A 88 0.27 0.10 1.84
C TRP A 88 0.32 -0.55 3.21
N CYS A 89 -0.23 0.12 4.23
CA CYS A 89 -0.36 -0.41 5.59
C CYS A 89 -1.09 -1.77 5.56
N TRP A 90 -2.24 -1.84 4.86
CA TRP A 90 -3.04 -3.06 4.74
C TRP A 90 -2.29 -4.19 4.05
N TRP A 91 -1.65 -3.93 2.90
CA TRP A 91 -0.91 -4.95 2.16
C TRP A 91 0.23 -5.51 3.00
N TRP A 92 0.96 -4.64 3.71
CA TRP A 92 2.04 -5.06 4.59
C TRP A 92 1.53 -5.97 5.71
N ASN A 93 0.48 -5.55 6.42
CA ASN A 93 -0.10 -6.33 7.51
C ASN A 93 -0.63 -7.68 7.03
N LYS A 94 -1.26 -7.73 5.85
CA LYS A 94 -1.81 -8.96 5.27
C LYS A 94 -0.74 -9.97 4.88
N ASN A 95 0.38 -9.53 4.32
CA ASN A 95 1.44 -10.42 3.83
C ASN A 95 2.51 -10.72 4.89
N TYR A 96 2.72 -9.80 5.84
CA TYR A 96 3.76 -9.90 6.85
C TYR A 96 3.28 -9.48 8.25
N PRO A 97 2.25 -10.14 8.81
CA PRO A 97 1.61 -9.75 10.08
C PRO A 97 2.53 -9.81 11.30
N TRP A 98 3.65 -10.53 11.23
CA TRP A 98 4.65 -10.61 12.31
C TRP A 98 5.52 -9.35 12.41
N TYR A 99 5.52 -8.47 11.41
CA TYR A 99 6.13 -7.15 11.55
C TYR A 99 5.10 -6.20 12.16
N ARG A 100 5.34 -5.80 13.43
CA ARG A 100 4.42 -4.98 14.25
C ARG A 100 4.00 -3.63 13.65
N CYS A 101 4.71 -3.14 12.64
CA CYS A 101 4.29 -1.98 11.87
C CYS A 101 4.91 -2.04 10.48
N CYS A 102 4.23 -1.48 9.50
CA CYS A 102 4.86 -1.24 8.21
C CYS A 102 5.93 -0.13 8.39
N PRO A 103 7.19 -0.35 7.98
CA PRO A 103 8.36 0.41 8.46
C PRO A 103 8.34 1.93 8.19
N TYR A 104 7.44 2.43 7.35
CA TYR A 104 7.33 3.86 7.01
C TYR A 104 6.35 4.66 7.89
N TRP A 105 5.41 4.05 8.61
CA TRP A 105 4.25 4.77 9.18
C TRP A 105 4.02 4.50 10.68
N TRP A 106 5.12 4.33 11.43
CA TRP A 106 5.20 4.00 12.87
C TRP A 106 4.27 4.84 13.78
N HIS A 107 3.90 6.07 13.38
CA HIS A 107 3.09 6.98 14.21
C HIS A 107 1.69 7.30 13.64
N SER A 108 1.32 6.81 12.45
CA SER A 108 0.06 7.21 11.79
C SER A 108 -0.77 6.04 11.28
N CYS A 109 -0.30 4.80 11.41
CA CYS A 109 -0.98 3.61 10.90
C CYS A 109 -2.08 3.09 11.86
N HIS A 110 -2.46 3.85 12.90
CA HIS A 110 -3.44 3.43 13.91
C HIS A 110 -4.87 3.85 13.55
N TRP A 111 -5.52 3.04 12.70
CA TRP A 111 -6.97 2.77 12.84
C TRP A 111 -7.24 1.39 13.44
N HIS A 112 -6.22 0.73 14.01
CA HIS A 112 -6.41 -0.45 14.86
C HIS A 112 -6.13 -0.09 16.32
N PRO A 113 -7.15 0.05 17.18
CA PRO A 113 -6.96 -0.24 18.59
C PRO A 113 -6.74 -1.74 18.69
N THR A 114 -5.51 -2.12 19.00
CA THR A 114 -5.16 -3.49 19.39
C THR A 114 -5.90 -3.85 20.67
N HIS A 115 -7.10 -4.44 20.61
CA HIS A 115 -7.71 -5.19 21.71
C HIS A 115 -8.82 -6.11 21.19
N HIS A 116 -8.55 -7.42 21.17
CA HIS A 116 -9.35 -8.47 21.81
C HIS A 116 -8.48 -9.70 22.03
#